data_AF-A0A2G9TU15-F1
#
_entry.id   AF-A0A2G9TU15-F1
#
_cell.length_a   1.000
_cell.length_b   1.000
_cell.length_c   1.000
_cell.angle_alpha   90.00
_cell.angle_beta   90.00
_cell.angle_gamma   90.00
#
_symmetry.space_group_name_H-M   'P 1'
#
loop_
_entity.id
_entity.type
_entity.pdbx_description
1 polymer ?
#
loop_
_entity_poly.entity_id
_entity_poly.type
_entity_poly.pdbx_seq_one_letter_code
_entity_poly.pdbx_strand_id
1 'polypeptide(L)' 'YSTNGQLTLRPLDYNYVQTIGGPFIGFVDYYMMNFLYNCTDRCKSDTSAKCENGGFPHPRDCSKCICPRGYGGDQCNER' A
#
# COMPACT_ATOMS: atom_id res chain seq x y z
N TYR A 1 -14.41 -13.11 14.23
CA TYR A 1 -15.72 -12.44 14.35
C TYR A 1 -16.02 -12.24 15.84
N SER A 2 -16.81 -11.23 16.21
CA SER A 2 -17.13 -10.94 17.61
C SER A 2 -18.27 -11.81 18.10
N THR A 3 -18.16 -12.39 19.29
CA THR A 3 -19.23 -13.16 19.96
C THR A 3 -19.96 -12.36 21.05
N ASN A 4 -19.43 -11.19 21.41
CA ASN A 4 -19.91 -10.37 22.54
C ASN A 4 -20.40 -8.98 22.11
N GLY A 5 -20.55 -8.74 20.81
CA GLY A 5 -21.01 -7.46 20.25
C GLY A 5 -19.97 -6.33 20.28
N GLN A 6 -18.76 -6.58 20.81
CA GLN A 6 -17.68 -5.58 20.82
C GLN A 6 -16.84 -5.66 19.54
N LEU A 7 -16.10 -4.58 19.25
CA LEU A 7 -15.16 -4.54 18.14
C LEU A 7 -14.06 -5.59 18.32
N THR A 8 -13.72 -6.31 17.25
CA THR A 8 -12.62 -7.30 17.26
C THR A 8 -11.24 -6.65 17.11
N LEU A 9 -11.20 -5.42 16.62
CA LEU A 9 -10.02 -4.59 16.45
C LEU A 9 -10.36 -3.18 16.95
N ARG A 10 -9.50 -2.61 17.80
CA ARG A 10 -9.64 -1.26 18.33
C ARG A 10 -8.40 -0.44 17.98
N PRO A 11 -8.53 0.75 17.37
CA PRO A 11 -7.38 1.60 17.07
C PRO A 11 -6.86 2.26 18.35
N LEU A 12 -5.61 2.73 18.31
CA LEU A 12 -5.02 3.50 19.41
C LEU A 12 -5.80 4.79 19.67
N ASP A 13 -6.09 5.54 18.61
CA ASP A 13 -6.99 6.70 18.64
C ASP A 13 -8.38 6.29 18.16
N TYR A 14 -9.37 6.46 19.04
CA TYR A 14 -10.75 6.04 18.81
C TYR A 14 -11.44 6.78 17.65
N ASN A 15 -10.96 7.98 17.28
CA ASN A 15 -11.51 8.74 16.14
C ASN A 15 -11.36 8.00 14.81
N TYR A 16 -10.45 7.02 14.74
CA TYR A 16 -10.18 6.22 13.55
C TYR A 16 -10.94 4.90 13.51
N VAL A 17 -11.92 4.68 14.39
CA VAL A 17 -12.68 3.42 14.44
C VAL A 17 -13.37 3.08 13.12
N GLN A 18 -13.80 4.09 12.36
CA GLN A 18 -14.44 3.92 11.05
C GLN A 18 -13.45 3.82 9.88
N THR A 19 -12.16 4.07 10.10
CA THR A 19 -11.13 3.95 9.06
C THR A 19 -10.43 2.60 9.10
N ILE A 20 -10.76 1.73 10.07
CA ILE A 20 -10.18 0.40 10.18
C ILE A 20 -10.82 -0.50 9.13
N GLY A 21 -9.99 -0.90 8.17
CA GLY A 21 -10.38 -1.80 7.11
C GLY A 21 -11.35 -1.18 6.11
N GLY A 22 -11.68 -1.97 5.09
CA GLY A 22 -12.65 -1.61 4.08
C GLY A 22 -13.02 -2.85 3.28
N PRO A 23 -14.10 -2.80 2.48
CA PRO A 23 -14.50 -3.92 1.63
C PRO A 23 -13.50 -4.18 0.49
N PHE A 24 -12.55 -3.28 0.27
CA PHE A 24 -11.56 -3.36 -0.80
C PHE A 24 -10.15 -3.20 -0.24
N ILE A 25 -9.22 -3.89 -0.89
CA ILE A 25 -7.79 -3.76 -0.65
C ILE A 25 -7.35 -2.34 -1.05
N GLY A 26 -6.87 -1.58 -0.07
CA GLY A 26 -6.28 -0.28 -0.27
C GLY A 26 -4.82 -0.36 -0.74
N PHE A 27 -4.28 0.78 -1.17
CA PHE A 27 -2.86 0.89 -1.52
C PHE A 27 -1.95 0.46 -0.36
N VAL A 28 -2.30 0.88 0.87
CA VAL A 28 -1.53 0.54 2.07
C VAL A 28 -1.52 -0.96 2.34
N ASP A 29 -2.62 -1.68 2.09
CA ASP A 29 -2.67 -3.13 2.23
C ASP A 29 -1.69 -3.81 1.25
N TYR A 30 -1.71 -3.36 -0.02
CA TYR A 30 -0.83 -3.89 -1.04
C TYR A 30 0.64 -3.58 -0.72
N TYR A 31 0.95 -2.35 -0.29
CA TYR A 31 2.28 -1.95 0.12
C TYR A 31 2.77 -2.77 1.33
N MET A 32 1.96 -2.87 2.38
CA MET A 32 2.33 -3.57 3.61
C MET A 32 2.59 -5.05 3.36
N MET A 33 1.77 -5.72 2.53
CA MET A 33 2.05 -7.10 2.13
C MET A 33 3.37 -7.22 1.36
N ASN A 34 3.64 -6.32 0.41
CA ASN A 34 4.91 -6.36 -0.32
C ASN A 34 6.11 -6.08 0.58
N PHE A 35 5.99 -5.16 1.53
CA PHE A 35 7.03 -4.87 2.49
C PHE A 35 7.31 -6.06 3.42
N LEU A 36 6.27 -6.64 4.02
CA LEU A 36 6.39 -7.77 4.97
C LEU A 36 6.98 -9.04 4.34
N TYR A 37 6.78 -9.23 3.03
CA TYR A 37 7.34 -10.36 2.27
C TYR A 37 8.59 -9.98 1.46
N ASN A 38 9.22 -8.84 1.77
CA ASN A 38 10.46 -8.33 1.14
C ASN A 38 10.37 -8.22 -0.40
N CYS A 39 9.18 -8.00 -0.95
CA CYS A 39 8.97 -7.76 -2.37
C CYS A 39 9.50 -6.37 -2.78
N THR A 40 9.45 -5.39 -1.89
CA THR A 40 10.00 -4.04 -2.12
C THR A 40 11.50 -4.04 -2.37
N ASP A 41 12.21 -5.03 -1.84
CA ASP A 41 13.66 -5.11 -1.86
C ASP A 41 14.20 -5.82 -3.11
N ARG A 42 13.31 -6.41 -3.91
CA ARG A 42 13.68 -7.10 -5.16
C ARG A 42 14.24 -6.15 -6.22
N CYS A 43 13.82 -4.91 -6.17
CA CYS A 43 14.19 -3.88 -7.13
C CYS A 43 15.34 -3.03 -6.56
N LYS A 44 16.49 -3.01 -7.26
CA LYS A 44 17.65 -2.20 -6.86
C LYS A 44 17.33 -0.72 -6.99
N SER A 45 17.57 0.07 -5.95
CA SER A 45 17.18 1.49 -5.88
C SER A 45 17.81 2.35 -6.99
N ASP A 46 18.99 1.95 -7.46
CA ASP A 46 19.82 2.64 -8.44
C ASP A 46 19.44 2.37 -9.91
N THR A 47 18.77 1.25 -10.20
CA THR A 47 18.36 0.88 -11.58
C THR A 47 16.84 0.86 -11.79
N SER A 48 16.05 0.99 -10.73
CA SER A 48 14.59 0.87 -10.79
C SER A 48 13.93 2.22 -11.05
N ALA A 49 12.65 2.19 -11.43
CA ALA A 49 11.84 3.38 -11.58
C ALA A 49 11.82 4.23 -10.31
N LYS A 50 11.95 5.54 -10.48
CA LYS A 50 11.80 6.51 -9.40
C LYS A 50 10.32 6.83 -9.26
N CYS A 51 9.69 6.27 -8.23
CA CYS A 51 8.26 6.44 -8.00
C CYS A 51 7.99 7.73 -7.24
N GLU A 52 7.04 8.52 -7.73
CA GLU A 52 6.55 9.74 -7.12
C GLU A 52 5.26 9.50 -6.33
N ASN A 53 4.79 10.53 -5.62
CA ASN A 53 3.51 10.57 -4.92
C ASN A 53 3.26 9.41 -3.93
N GLY A 54 4.33 8.78 -3.43
CA GLY A 54 4.24 7.66 -2.50
C GLY A 54 4.07 6.28 -3.14
N GLY A 55 4.26 6.16 -4.46
CA GLY A 55 4.35 4.85 -5.13
C GLY A 55 5.64 4.10 -4.80
N PHE A 56 5.70 2.82 -5.17
CA PHE A 56 6.90 1.99 -5.01
C PHE A 56 7.14 1.09 -6.23
N PRO A 57 8.39 0.65 -6.48
CA PRO A 57 8.71 -0.15 -7.67
C PRO A 57 7.91 -1.45 -7.72
N HIS A 58 7.40 -1.78 -8.91
CA HIS A 58 6.63 -3.00 -9.10
C HIS A 58 7.56 -4.22 -8.98
N PRO A 59 7.31 -5.16 -8.05
CA PRO A 59 8.26 -6.21 -7.67
C PRO A 59 8.48 -7.29 -8.75
N ARG A 60 7.67 -7.27 -9.82
CA ARG A 60 7.84 -8.14 -11.01
C ARG A 60 8.33 -7.36 -12.23
N ASP A 61 8.35 -6.03 -12.16
CA ASP A 61 8.80 -5.15 -13.24
C ASP A 61 9.34 -3.86 -12.64
N CYS A 62 10.63 -3.85 -12.34
CA CYS A 62 11.28 -2.73 -11.66
C CYS A 62 11.35 -1.45 -12.52
N SER A 63 10.91 -1.49 -13.79
CA SER A 63 10.82 -0.31 -14.65
C SER A 63 9.53 0.50 -14.44
N LYS A 64 8.61 0.02 -13.60
CA LYS A 64 7.32 0.65 -13.33
C LYS A 64 7.04 0.77 -11.84
N CYS A 65 6.11 1.64 -11.51
CA CYS A 65 5.65 1.85 -10.14
C CYS A 65 4.23 1.33 -9.92
N ILE A 66 3.97 0.87 -8.70
CA ILE A 66 2.61 0.68 -8.17
C ILE A 66 2.21 2.00 -7.53
N CYS A 67 1.13 2.59 -8.04
CA CYS A 67 0.71 3.92 -7.66
C CYS A 67 -0.43 3.93 -6.62
N PRO A 68 -0.43 4.90 -5.69
CA PRO A 68 -1.60 5.17 -4.87
C PRO A 68 -2.79 5.57 -5.75
N ARG A 69 -4.00 5.39 -5.21
CA ARG A 69 -5.23 5.72 -5.93
C ARG A 69 -5.22 7.21 -6.34
N GLY A 70 -5.51 7.47 -7.61
CA GLY A 70 -5.53 8.82 -8.19
C GLY A 70 -4.22 9.27 -8.83
N TYR A 71 -3.21 8.40 -8.89
CA TYR A 71 -1.96 8.62 -9.62
C TYR A 71 -1.71 7.48 -10.62
N GLY A 72 -1.04 7.80 -11.72
CA GLY A 72 -0.73 6.88 -12.82
C GLY A 72 0.61 7.17 -13.50
N GLY A 73 0.85 6.48 -14.62
CA GLY A 73 2.14 6.51 -15.33
C GLY A 73 3.18 5.58 -14.69
N ASP A 74 4.28 5.32 -15.41
CA ASP A 74 5.33 4.41 -14.94
C ASP A 74 6.06 4.93 -13.69
N GLN A 75 5.93 6.23 -13.38
CA GLN A 75 6.54 6.91 -12.22
C GLN A 75 5.51 7.47 -11.23
N CYS A 76 4.20 7.19 -11.40
CA CYS A 76 3.14 7.75 -10.55
C CYS A 76 3.06 9.29 -10.57
N ASN A 77 3.47 9.93 -11.66
CA ASN A 77 3.47 11.39 -11.84
C ASN A 77 2.33 11.90 -12.74
N GLU A 78 1.46 11.01 -13.21
CA GLU A 78 0.26 11.33 -13.99
C GLU A 78 -1.00 11.26 -13.11
N ARG A 79 -2.10 11.89 -13.54
CA ARG A 79 -3.40 11.92 -12.85
C ARG A 79 -4.55 11.64 -13.81
#